data_AF-A0A836CJ37-F1
#
_entry.id   AF-A0A836CJ37-F1
#
_cell.length_a   1.000
_cell.length_b   1.000
_cell.length_c   1.000
_cell.angle_alpha   90.00
_cell.angle_beta   90.00
_cell.angle_gamma   90.00
#
_symmetry.space_group_name_H-M   'P 1'
#
loop_
_entity.id
_entity.type
_entity.pdbx_description
1 polymer ?
#
loop_
_entity_poly.entity_id
_entity_poly.type
_entity_poly.pdbx_seq_one_letter_code
_entity_poly.pdbx_strand_id
1 'polypeptide(L)'
;MAWDADRVALAVDESGIGCWVWCTKSGEIAWNSHMYTLFDKEPSSGPISYEADFATRLHPDDFARISRLVEASVSCGTRFNACYRVLHRDGSAISIMACGGESVEGSMVGTCVDVTKLLTTKLHESGVASSEHPLLRQ
;
A
#
# COMPACT_ATOMS: atom_id res chain seq x y z
N MET A 1 -25.96 8.42 16.90
CA MET A 1 -24.65 8.10 16.29
C MET A 1 -24.80 8.30 14.79
N ALA A 2 -23.98 9.13 14.16
CA ALA A 2 -24.03 9.37 12.72
C ALA A 2 -22.67 9.04 12.10
N TRP A 3 -22.70 8.46 10.90
CA TRP A 3 -21.54 8.27 10.05
C TRP A 3 -21.34 9.57 9.26
N ASP A 4 -20.26 10.29 9.54
CA ASP A 4 -19.94 11.60 8.97
C ASP A 4 -18.43 11.73 8.70
N ALA A 5 -18.05 12.73 7.90
CA ALA A 5 -16.68 12.87 7.41
C ALA A 5 -15.65 13.05 8.55
N ASP A 6 -15.98 13.81 9.59
CA ASP A 6 -15.08 14.08 10.71
C ASP A 6 -14.80 12.80 11.51
N ARG A 7 -15.84 12.00 11.78
CA ARG A 7 -15.67 10.70 12.47
C ARG A 7 -14.91 9.68 11.62
N VAL A 8 -15.13 9.68 10.30
CA VAL A 8 -14.37 8.81 9.39
C VAL A 8 -12.91 9.21 9.35
N ALA A 9 -12.60 10.51 9.24
CA ALA A 9 -11.23 11.01 9.28
C ALA A 9 -10.53 10.63 10.59
N LEU A 10 -11.19 10.82 11.73
CA LEU A 10 -10.66 10.41 13.03
C LEU A 10 -10.39 8.89 13.10
N ALA A 11 -11.32 8.06 12.62
CA ALA A 11 -11.13 6.61 12.62
C ALA A 11 -9.96 6.17 11.71
N VAL A 12 -9.77 6.84 10.57
CA VAL A 12 -8.63 6.60 9.67
C VAL A 12 -7.32 6.93 10.37
N ASP A 13 -7.24 8.11 11.00
CA ASP A 13 -6.03 8.56 11.70
C ASP A 13 -5.69 7.62 12.89
N GLU A 14 -6.68 7.24 13.70
CA GLU A 14 -6.49 6.29 14.82
C GLU A 14 -6.06 4.90 14.34
N SER A 15 -6.48 4.48 13.14
CA SER A 15 -6.13 3.17 12.58
C SER A 15 -4.73 3.13 11.94
N GLY A 16 -4.12 4.27 11.67
CA GLY A 16 -2.84 4.36 10.96
C GLY A 16 -2.91 4.01 9.48
N ILE A 17 -4.11 4.02 8.87
CA ILE A 17 -4.29 3.68 7.45
C ILE A 17 -3.80 4.84 6.59
N GLY A 18 -2.92 4.52 5.62
CA GLY A 18 -2.56 5.44 4.56
C GLY A 18 -3.72 5.62 3.60
N CYS A 19 -4.08 6.85 3.30
CA CYS A 19 -5.09 7.20 2.30
C CYS A 19 -4.48 8.06 1.21
N TRP A 20 -4.88 7.80 -0.03
CA TRP A 20 -4.45 8.59 -1.18
C TRP A 20 -5.63 8.90 -2.11
N VAL A 21 -5.50 10.04 -2.78
CA VAL A 21 -6.38 10.47 -3.87
C VAL A 21 -5.51 10.79 -5.06
N TRP A 22 -5.91 10.34 -6.24
CA TRP A 22 -5.23 10.64 -7.48
C TRP A 22 -6.24 11.12 -8.53
N CYS A 23 -6.15 12.39 -8.90
CA CYS A 23 -6.88 12.93 -10.03
C CYS A 23 -6.25 12.45 -11.33
N THR A 24 -6.91 11.54 -12.06
CA THR A 24 -6.34 10.98 -13.29
C THR A 24 -6.32 11.98 -14.44
N LYS A 25 -7.06 13.10 -14.32
CA LYS A 25 -7.07 14.19 -15.31
C LYS A 25 -5.94 15.19 -15.12
N SER A 26 -5.71 15.67 -13.89
CA SER A 26 -4.65 16.65 -13.60
C SER A 26 -3.31 15.98 -13.27
N GLY A 27 -3.32 14.69 -12.90
CA GLY A 27 -2.16 13.98 -12.39
C GLY A 27 -1.85 14.27 -10.92
N GLU A 28 -2.63 15.13 -10.25
CA GLU A 28 -2.41 15.51 -8.87
C GLU A 28 -2.68 14.35 -7.91
N ILE A 29 -1.77 14.15 -6.97
CA ILE A 29 -1.87 13.13 -5.93
C ILE A 29 -1.85 13.81 -4.57
N ALA A 30 -2.79 13.41 -3.71
CA ALA A 30 -2.86 13.82 -2.32
C ALA A 30 -2.70 12.61 -1.41
N TRP A 31 -1.92 12.76 -0.36
CA TRP A 31 -1.63 11.74 0.66
C TRP A 31 -2.05 12.27 2.03
N ASN A 32 -2.61 11.41 2.88
CA ASN A 32 -2.70 11.72 4.31
C ASN A 32 -1.34 11.52 5.00
N SER A 33 -1.25 11.93 6.28
CA SER A 33 -0.04 11.82 7.10
C SER A 33 0.56 10.40 7.12
N HIS A 34 -0.29 9.37 7.19
CA HIS A 34 0.16 7.98 7.25
C HIS A 34 0.83 7.50 5.95
N MET A 35 0.40 7.98 4.78
CA MET A 35 1.08 7.67 3.51
C MET A 35 2.53 8.17 3.49
N TYR A 36 2.79 9.36 4.04
CA TYR A 36 4.15 9.88 4.18
C TYR A 36 5.02 8.97 5.03
N THR A 37 4.48 8.44 6.13
CA THR A 37 5.16 7.45 6.97
C THR A 37 5.40 6.13 6.24
N LEU A 38 4.40 5.59 5.53
CA LEU A 38 4.52 4.34 4.78
C LEU A 38 5.58 4.41 3.67
N PHE A 39 5.73 5.57 3.04
CA PHE A 39 6.68 5.78 1.94
C PHE A 39 8.00 6.44 2.37
N ASP A 40 8.24 6.59 3.68
CA ASP A 40 9.44 7.21 4.25
C ASP A 40 9.77 8.56 3.56
N LYS A 41 8.74 9.41 3.48
CA LYS A 41 8.80 10.72 2.84
C LYS A 41 8.41 11.82 3.83
N GLU A 42 9.19 12.89 3.83
CA GLU A 42 8.91 14.06 4.65
C GLU A 42 7.75 14.88 4.07
N PRO A 43 6.70 15.24 4.84
CA PRO A 43 5.55 16.02 4.35
C PRO A 43 5.92 17.37 3.73
N SER A 44 7.03 17.99 4.16
CA SER A 44 7.51 19.26 3.60
C SER A 44 8.18 19.14 2.21
N SER A 45 8.24 17.95 1.62
CA SER A 45 8.93 17.68 0.35
C SER A 45 8.21 18.19 -0.91
N GLY A 46 7.11 18.93 -0.77
CA GLY A 46 6.32 19.44 -1.90
C GLY A 46 5.26 18.46 -2.44
N PRO A 47 4.69 18.74 -3.62
CA PRO A 47 3.63 17.93 -4.22
C PRO A 47 4.06 16.49 -4.50
N ILE A 48 3.11 15.56 -4.44
CA ILE A 48 3.35 14.14 -4.72
C ILE A 48 3.29 13.88 -6.23
N SER A 49 4.26 13.14 -6.75
CA SER A 49 4.28 12.63 -8.13
C SER A 49 4.22 11.10 -8.15
N TYR A 50 3.48 10.55 -9.11
CA TYR A 50 3.42 9.12 -9.35
C TYR A 50 4.83 8.54 -9.60
N GLU A 51 5.59 9.16 -10.50
CA GLU A 51 6.91 8.69 -10.88
C GLU A 51 7.91 8.86 -9.75
N ALA A 52 7.99 10.07 -9.17
CA ALA A 52 9.06 10.43 -8.26
C ALA A 52 8.86 9.85 -6.84
N ASP A 53 7.62 9.70 -6.39
CA ASP A 53 7.32 9.34 -5.00
C ASP A 53 6.71 7.95 -4.82
N PHE A 54 5.99 7.45 -5.82
CA PHE A 54 5.41 6.10 -5.75
C PHE A 54 6.25 5.08 -6.52
N ALA A 55 6.46 5.29 -7.82
CA ALA A 55 7.04 4.28 -8.72
C ALA A 55 8.50 3.97 -8.39
N THR A 56 9.30 4.99 -8.03
CA THR A 56 10.70 4.83 -7.58
C THR A 56 10.85 4.08 -6.26
N ARG A 57 9.78 4.02 -5.46
CA ARG A 57 9.77 3.36 -4.16
C ARG A 57 9.30 1.90 -4.22
N LEU A 58 8.80 1.44 -5.37
CA LEU A 58 8.44 0.04 -5.53
C LEU A 58 9.69 -0.84 -5.57
N HIS A 59 9.62 -1.99 -4.89
CA HIS A 59 10.65 -3.02 -5.04
C HIS A 59 10.74 -3.47 -6.50
N PRO A 60 11.95 -3.70 -7.06
CA PRO A 60 12.15 -4.05 -8.48
C PRO A 60 11.28 -5.22 -8.96
N ASP A 61 11.17 -6.30 -8.17
CA ASP A 61 10.33 -7.45 -8.49
C ASP A 61 8.82 -7.12 -8.58
N ASP A 62 8.37 -6.10 -7.85
CA ASP A 62 6.96 -5.71 -7.80
C ASP A 62 6.62 -4.67 -8.88
N PHE A 63 7.60 -3.91 -9.37
CA PHE A 63 7.42 -2.77 -10.28
C PHE A 63 6.56 -3.12 -11.50
N ALA A 64 6.93 -4.15 -12.26
CA ALA A 64 6.22 -4.47 -13.50
C ALA A 64 4.76 -4.90 -13.26
N ARG A 65 4.51 -5.63 -12.18
CA ARG A 65 3.16 -6.10 -11.82
C ARG A 65 2.28 -4.95 -11.35
N ILE A 66 2.82 -4.09 -10.48
CA ILE A 66 2.08 -2.97 -9.90
C ILE A 66 1.81 -1.89 -10.94
N SER A 67 2.79 -1.55 -11.78
CA SER A 67 2.60 -0.56 -12.86
C SER A 67 1.48 -0.96 -13.82
N ARG A 68 1.38 -2.24 -14.21
CA ARG A 68 0.28 -2.74 -15.06
C ARG A 68 -1.09 -2.64 -14.38
N LEU A 69 -1.13 -2.92 -13.08
CA LEU A 69 -2.35 -2.87 -12.29
C LEU A 69 -2.83 -1.42 -12.11
N VAL A 70 -1.91 -0.49 -11.90
CA VAL A 70 -2.19 0.95 -11.90
C VAL A 70 -2.70 1.40 -13.27
N GLU A 71 -2.04 1.01 -14.35
CA GLU A 71 -2.45 1.36 -15.72
C GLU A 71 -3.85 0.85 -16.05
N ALA A 72 -4.17 -0.39 -15.67
CA ALA A 72 -5.52 -0.96 -15.83
C ALA A 72 -6.55 -0.20 -14.99
N SER A 73 -6.19 0.21 -13.77
CA SER A 73 -7.05 0.99 -12.91
C SER A 73 -7.36 2.37 -13.49
N VAL A 74 -6.35 3.06 -14.01
CA VAL A 74 -6.49 4.39 -14.62
C VAL A 74 -7.29 4.32 -15.93
N SER A 75 -7.03 3.31 -16.76
CA SER A 75 -7.63 3.21 -18.11
C SER A 75 -9.05 2.64 -18.09
N CYS A 76 -9.29 1.67 -17.21
CA CYS A 76 -10.53 0.87 -17.23
C CYS A 76 -11.38 1.06 -15.96
N GLY A 77 -10.96 1.89 -15.00
CA GLY A 77 -11.63 2.05 -13.70
C GLY A 77 -11.66 0.74 -12.89
N THR A 78 -10.69 -0.15 -13.13
CA THR A 78 -10.66 -1.47 -12.51
C THR A 78 -10.19 -1.34 -11.07
N ARG A 79 -11.04 -1.75 -10.12
CA ARG A 79 -10.66 -1.86 -8.72
C ARG A 79 -9.52 -2.86 -8.56
N PHE A 80 -8.59 -2.54 -7.68
CA PHE A 80 -7.47 -3.40 -7.35
C PHE A 80 -7.34 -3.67 -5.86
N ASN A 81 -6.79 -4.84 -5.57
CA ASN A 81 -6.29 -5.22 -4.28
C ASN A 81 -4.93 -5.88 -4.52
N ALA A 82 -3.87 -5.28 -3.98
CA ALA A 82 -2.50 -5.69 -4.27
C ALA A 82 -1.61 -5.56 -3.04
N CYS A 83 -0.84 -6.62 -2.78
CA CYS A 83 0.30 -6.55 -1.86
C CYS A 83 1.56 -6.23 -2.66
N TYR A 84 2.41 -5.31 -2.18
CA TYR A 84 3.72 -5.02 -2.77
C TYR A 84 4.69 -4.46 -1.73
N ARG A 85 5.97 -4.45 -2.06
CA ARG A 85 7.01 -3.91 -1.18
C ARG A 85 7.37 -2.47 -1.54
N VAL A 86 7.48 -1.63 -0.51
CA VAL A 86 7.95 -0.24 -0.60
C VAL A 86 9.33 -0.14 0.04
N LEU A 87 10.28 0.42 -0.71
CA LEU A 87 11.66 0.66 -0.31
C LEU A 87 11.79 1.97 0.47
N HIS A 88 12.28 1.88 1.70
CA HIS A 88 12.62 3.03 2.54
C HIS A 88 14.02 3.55 2.21
N ARG A 89 14.35 4.78 2.65
CA ARG A 89 15.64 5.45 2.35
C ARG A 89 16.83 4.73 2.97
N ASP A 90 16.62 4.00 4.05
CA ASP A 90 17.63 3.19 4.72
C ASP A 90 17.92 1.86 4.00
N GLY A 91 17.18 1.56 2.91
CA GLY A 91 17.30 0.32 2.14
C GLY A 91 16.45 -0.84 2.66
N SER A 92 15.72 -0.65 3.77
CA SER A 92 14.72 -1.61 4.23
C SER A 92 13.49 -1.58 3.31
N ALA A 93 12.65 -2.61 3.43
CA ALA A 93 11.41 -2.71 2.68
C ALA A 93 10.26 -3.12 3.60
N ILE A 94 9.13 -2.42 3.49
CA ILE A 94 7.87 -2.81 4.14
C ILE A 94 6.92 -3.41 3.10
N SER A 95 6.08 -4.36 3.53
CA SER A 95 5.02 -4.92 2.71
C SER A 95 3.73 -4.16 2.95
N ILE A 96 3.17 -3.57 1.89
CA ILE A 96 1.92 -2.82 1.93
C ILE A 96 0.83 -3.62 1.24
N MET A 97 -0.35 -3.68 1.86
CA MET A 97 -1.60 -4.05 1.20
C MET A 97 -2.31 -2.78 0.75
N ALA A 98 -2.53 -2.64 -0.55
CA ALA A 98 -3.23 -1.51 -1.15
C ALA A 98 -4.55 -1.94 -1.76
N CYS A 99 -5.60 -1.17 -1.48
CA CYS A 99 -6.93 -1.33 -2.05
C CYS A 99 -7.34 -0.01 -2.70
N GLY A 100 -7.91 -0.05 -3.88
CA GLY A 100 -8.37 1.17 -4.54
C GLY A 100 -8.89 0.92 -5.95
N GLY A 101 -8.89 1.97 -6.75
CA GLY A 101 -9.16 1.87 -8.18
C GLY A 101 -10.57 2.26 -8.61
N GLU A 102 -11.45 2.56 -7.66
CA GLU A 102 -12.73 3.20 -7.98
C GLU A 102 -12.51 4.70 -8.22
N SER A 103 -13.04 5.19 -9.35
CA SER A 103 -13.02 6.61 -9.68
C SER A 103 -14.34 7.26 -9.29
N VAL A 104 -14.27 8.31 -8.48
CA VAL A 104 -15.38 9.17 -8.10
C VAL A 104 -15.06 10.57 -8.61
N GLU A 105 -15.93 11.14 -9.44
CA GLU A 105 -15.77 12.50 -10.01
C GLU A 105 -14.44 12.73 -10.75
N GLY A 106 -13.82 11.67 -11.29
CA GLY A 106 -12.53 11.75 -12.00
C GLY A 106 -11.30 11.62 -11.09
N SER A 107 -11.51 11.34 -9.80
CA SER A 107 -10.45 11.06 -8.83
C SER A 107 -10.53 9.62 -8.37
N MET A 108 -9.41 8.93 -8.41
CA MET A 108 -9.25 7.59 -7.88
C MET A 108 -8.85 7.67 -6.42
N VAL A 109 -9.47 6.86 -5.58
CA VAL A 109 -9.16 6.83 -4.15
C VAL A 109 -8.75 5.44 -3.71
N GLY A 110 -7.95 5.37 -2.66
CA GLY A 110 -7.57 4.10 -2.07
C GLY A 110 -6.88 4.21 -0.74
N THR A 111 -6.57 3.04 -0.20
CA THR A 111 -5.93 2.86 1.10
C THR A 111 -4.71 1.99 0.98
N CYS A 112 -3.79 2.16 1.93
CA CYS A 112 -2.56 1.41 2.09
C CYS A 112 -2.39 1.04 3.57
N VAL A 113 -2.06 -0.21 3.84
CA VAL A 113 -1.83 -0.73 5.20
C VAL A 113 -0.51 -1.49 5.23
N ASP A 114 0.34 -1.21 6.23
CA ASP A 114 1.54 -2.01 6.48
C ASP A 114 1.13 -3.39 7.01
N VAL A 115 1.44 -4.42 6.23
CA VAL A 115 1.16 -5.83 6.55
C VAL A 115 2.45 -6.61 6.81
N THR A 116 3.59 -5.94 6.98
CA THR A 116 4.90 -6.57 7.18
C THR A 116 4.87 -7.56 8.34
N LYS A 117 4.37 -7.13 9.51
CA LYS A 117 4.27 -8.01 10.69
C LYS A 117 3.35 -9.22 10.44
N LEU A 118 2.23 -9.01 9.73
CA LEU A 118 1.26 -10.07 9.43
C LEU A 118 1.84 -11.14 8.49
N LEU A 119 2.65 -10.73 7.50
CA LEU A 119 3.29 -11.66 6.57
C LEU A 119 4.46 -12.39 7.21
N THR A 120 5.27 -11.72 8.03
CA THR A 120 6.38 -12.36 8.75
C THR A 120 5.89 -13.45 9.70
N THR A 121 4.79 -13.22 10.42
CA THR A 121 4.18 -14.26 11.29
C THR A 121 3.70 -15.46 10.48
N LYS A 122 2.98 -15.25 9.36
CA LYS A 122 2.49 -16.34 8.51
C LYS A 122 3.60 -17.18 7.89
N LEU A 123 4.71 -16.55 7.49
CA LEU A 123 5.88 -17.25 6.98
C LEU A 123 6.54 -18.10 8.09
N HIS A 124 6.60 -17.59 9.32
CA HIS A 124 7.12 -18.36 10.45
C HIS A 124 6.24 -19.57 10.78
N GLU A 125 4.92 -19.39 10.82
CA GLU A 125 3.95 -20.48 11.07
C GLU A 125 3.95 -21.54 9.96
N SER A 126 4.08 -21.12 8.70
CA SER A 126 4.13 -22.04 7.55
C SER A 126 5.47 -22.78 7.43
N GLY A 127 6.55 -22.25 8.00
CA GLY A 127 7.89 -22.86 8.00
C GLY A 127 8.09 -23.93 9.07
N VAL A 128 7.40 -23.83 10.22
CA VAL A 128 7.48 -24.83 11.31
C VAL A 128 6.71 -26.11 10.97
N ALA A 129 5.71 -26.04 10.10
CA ALA A 129 4.88 -27.20 9.72
C ALA A 129 5.58 -28.24 8.82
N SER A 130 6.83 -28.03 8.40
CA SER A 130 7.53 -28.92 7.46
C SER A 130 8.73 -29.69 8.03
N SER A 131 9.00 -29.63 9.35
CA SER A 131 10.18 -30.29 9.94
C SER A 131 9.91 -31.23 11.12
N GLU A 132 8.70 -31.77 11.27
CA GLU A 132 8.45 -32.89 12.20
C GLU A 132 8.15 -34.18 11.43
N HIS A 133 9.20 -34.83 10.93
CA HIS A 133 9.14 -36.27 10.66
C HIS A 133 9.93 -36.97 11.78
N PRO A 134 9.27 -37.62 12.75
CA PRO A 134 9.96 -38.35 13.78
C PRO A 134 10.67 -39.53 13.14
N LEU A 135 11.98 -39.63 13.40
CA LEU A 135 12.75 -40.84 13.24
C LEU A 135 12.07 -41.96 14.03
N LEU A 136 11.44 -42.91 13.35
CA LEU A 136 11.20 -44.23 13.92
C LEU A 136 12.25 -45.19 13.36
N ARG A 137 13.27 -45.39 14.19
CA ARG A 137 14.06 -46.62 14.21
C ARG A 137 13.11 -47.81 14.33
N GLN A 138 13.22 -48.77 13.43
CA GLN A 138 13.43 -50.19 13.74
C GLN A 138 13.91 -50.92 12.49
#